data_AF-A0AAN8P6T8-F1
#
_entry.id   AF-A0AAN8P6T8-F1
#
_cell.length_a   1.000
_cell.length_b   1.000
_cell.length_c   1.000
_cell.angle_alpha   90.00
_cell.angle_beta   90.00
_cell.angle_gamma   90.00
#
_symmetry.space_group_name_H-M   'P 1'
#
loop_
_entity.id
_entity.type
_entity.pdbx_description
1 polymer ?
#
loop_
_entity_poly.entity_id
_entity_poly.type
_entity_poly.pdbx_seq_one_letter_code
_entity_poly.pdbx_strand_id
1 'polypeptide(L)'
;MDNEQPSSIQSICHVRASELFPKSPLEREDKHLQVPFKTICGEAVEYLGRTADGVLALSNYRIYLQLKDTYYNIPLGLIEVIEVREIFYLYIGCKDGRSLSQVKDFTGLYKCSPQYRMFYKRSSWIIKRKALNIR
;
A
#
# COMPACT_ATOMS: atom_id res chain seq x y z
N MET A 1 46.08 -39.27 -19.95
CA MET A 1 45.71 -39.16 -18.53
C MET A 1 44.78 -37.98 -18.44
N ASP A 2 43.50 -38.31 -18.60
CA ASP A 2 42.38 -37.39 -18.49
C ASP A 2 42.29 -36.92 -17.03
N ASN A 3 42.21 -35.61 -16.85
CA ASN A 3 41.78 -35.04 -15.59
C ASN A 3 40.74 -33.96 -15.92
N GLU A 4 39.57 -34.42 -16.40
CA GLU A 4 38.36 -33.62 -16.36
C GLU A 4 38.04 -33.32 -14.90
N GLN A 5 38.31 -32.08 -14.47
CA GLN A 5 37.75 -31.59 -13.21
C GLN A 5 36.24 -31.49 -13.39
N PRO A 6 35.44 -32.16 -12.53
CA PRO A 6 34.00 -32.14 -12.66
C PRO A 6 33.46 -30.72 -12.47
N SER A 7 32.61 -30.33 -13.41
CA SER A 7 31.81 -29.12 -13.45
C SER A 7 30.86 -29.05 -12.25
N SER A 8 31.35 -28.53 -11.13
CA SER A 8 30.48 -28.13 -10.01
C SER A 8 30.70 -26.67 -9.64
N ILE A 9 30.72 -25.79 -10.65
CA ILE A 9 30.06 -24.49 -10.50
C ILE A 9 28.55 -24.80 -10.47
N GLN A 10 28.08 -25.41 -9.39
CA GLN A 10 26.65 -25.46 -9.10
C GLN A 10 26.28 -24.08 -8.58
N SER A 11 26.08 -23.22 -9.57
CA SER A 11 25.52 -21.89 -9.52
C SER A 11 24.65 -21.68 -8.30
N ILE A 12 25.14 -20.90 -7.35
CA ILE A 12 24.23 -20.18 -6.45
C ILE A 12 23.42 -19.26 -7.38
N CYS A 13 22.19 -19.66 -7.68
CA CYS A 13 21.30 -18.84 -8.45
C CYS A 13 21.11 -17.55 -7.65
N HIS A 14 21.67 -16.44 -8.13
CA HIS A 14 21.46 -15.12 -7.54
C HIS A 14 20.03 -14.65 -7.85
N VAL A 15 19.04 -15.39 -7.35
CA VAL A 15 17.64 -15.03 -7.47
C VAL A 15 17.41 -13.86 -6.53
N ARG A 16 16.98 -12.73 -7.09
CA ARG A 16 16.71 -11.55 -6.26
C ARG A 16 15.51 -11.86 -5.38
N ALA A 17 15.51 -11.35 -4.15
CA ALA A 17 14.33 -11.48 -3.28
C ALA A 17 13.05 -10.95 -3.94
N SER A 18 13.14 -9.96 -4.84
CA SER A 18 12.02 -9.46 -5.64
C SER A 18 11.50 -10.45 -6.70
N GLU A 19 12.33 -11.38 -7.15
CA GLU A 19 11.96 -12.45 -8.09
C GLU A 19 11.30 -13.62 -7.35
N LEU A 20 11.73 -13.91 -6.12
CA LEU A 20 11.09 -14.91 -5.25
C LEU A 20 9.79 -14.41 -4.62
N PHE A 21 9.73 -13.11 -4.32
CA PHE A 21 8.60 -12.46 -3.66
C PHE A 21 8.18 -11.24 -4.48
N PRO A 22 7.47 -11.45 -5.60
CA PRO A 22 7.03 -10.36 -6.46
C PRO A 22 6.16 -9.38 -5.68
N LYS A 23 6.54 -8.09 -5.73
CA LYS A 23 5.76 -7.01 -5.15
C LYS A 23 4.45 -6.88 -5.91
N SER A 24 3.37 -6.55 -5.18
CA SER A 24 2.11 -6.20 -5.83
C SER A 24 2.34 -5.04 -6.81
N PRO A 25 1.78 -5.10 -8.03
CA PRO A 25 1.89 -4.00 -8.96
C PRO A 25 1.21 -2.76 -8.36
N LEU A 26 1.82 -1.60 -8.62
CA LEU A 26 1.26 -0.31 -8.23
C LEU A 26 0.05 -0.01 -9.12
N GLU A 27 -1.13 0.11 -8.50
CA GLU A 27 -2.32 0.58 -9.18
C GLU A 27 -2.44 2.10 -9.05
N ARG A 28 -2.76 2.78 -10.15
CA ARG A 28 -2.95 4.23 -10.17
C ARG A 28 -4.30 4.56 -10.79
N GLU A 29 -5.06 5.43 -10.15
CA GLU A 29 -6.31 5.95 -10.75
C GLU A 29 -6.04 6.80 -11.99
N ASP A 30 -4.91 7.53 -11.99
CA ASP A 30 -4.48 8.39 -13.08
C ASP A 30 -2.99 8.15 -13.35
N LYS A 31 -2.63 8.06 -14.63
CA LYS A 31 -1.25 7.86 -15.10
C LYS A 31 -0.32 9.00 -14.66
N HIS A 32 -0.85 10.20 -14.46
CA HIS A 32 -0.11 11.37 -14.03
C HIS A 32 0.17 11.40 -12.52
N LEU A 33 -0.49 10.56 -11.72
CA LEU A 33 -0.20 10.47 -10.29
C LEU A 33 1.20 9.90 -10.06
N GLN A 34 1.93 10.58 -9.18
CA GLN A 34 3.23 10.16 -8.67
C GLN A 34 3.15 9.92 -7.17
N VAL A 35 4.06 9.08 -6.67
CA VAL A 35 4.17 8.82 -5.23
C VAL A 35 4.67 10.10 -4.56
N PRO A 36 3.92 10.71 -3.63
CA PRO A 36 4.26 12.00 -3.04
C PRO A 36 5.30 11.92 -1.90
N PHE A 37 5.92 10.77 -1.69
CA PHE A 37 6.87 10.53 -0.60
C PHE A 37 7.98 9.55 -1.02
N LYS A 38 9.09 9.58 -0.28
CA LYS A 38 10.17 8.60 -0.43
C LYS A 38 9.82 7.31 0.32
N THR A 39 9.90 6.18 -0.37
CA THR A 39 9.70 4.85 0.22
C THR A 39 10.90 4.42 1.07
N ILE A 40 10.65 3.65 2.12
CA ILE A 40 11.70 2.99 2.92
C ILE A 40 12.11 1.64 2.30
N CYS A 41 13.18 1.02 2.82
CA CYS A 41 13.59 -0.32 2.38
C CYS A 41 12.46 -1.33 2.67
N GLY A 42 12.14 -2.17 1.68
CA GLY A 42 11.03 -3.13 1.77
C GLY A 42 9.64 -2.54 1.59
N GLU A 43 9.50 -1.20 1.55
CA GLU A 43 8.23 -0.55 1.25
C GLU A 43 7.93 -0.61 -0.27
N ALA A 44 6.67 -0.86 -0.60
CA ALA A 44 6.14 -0.87 -1.95
C ALA A 44 4.78 -0.17 -1.94
N VAL A 45 4.61 0.82 -2.82
CA VAL A 45 3.32 1.48 -3.00
C VAL A 45 2.45 0.57 -3.85
N GLU A 46 1.28 0.23 -3.34
CA GLU A 46 0.34 -0.69 -3.98
C GLU A 46 -0.80 0.07 -4.66
N TYR A 47 -1.13 1.28 -4.19
CA TYR A 47 -2.21 2.08 -4.76
C TYR A 47 -1.97 3.59 -4.65
N LEU A 48 -2.36 4.34 -5.69
CA LEU A 48 -2.41 5.79 -5.76
C LEU A 48 -3.77 6.26 -6.29
N GLY A 49 -4.43 7.16 -5.56
CA GLY A 49 -5.70 7.76 -5.93
C GLY A 49 -5.77 9.26 -5.68
N ARG A 50 -6.73 9.94 -6.32
CA ARG A 50 -7.03 11.37 -6.09
C ARG A 50 -8.11 11.52 -5.03
N THR A 51 -7.93 12.53 -4.21
CA THR A 51 -8.93 13.03 -3.24
C THR A 51 -9.31 14.46 -3.62
N ALA A 52 -10.34 15.03 -2.98
CA ALA A 52 -10.81 16.38 -3.28
C ALA A 52 -9.69 17.40 -3.20
N ASP A 53 -8.84 17.19 -2.20
CA ASP A 53 -7.84 18.13 -1.73
C ASP A 53 -6.40 17.62 -1.92
N GLY A 54 -6.19 16.53 -2.65
CA GLY A 54 -4.85 16.02 -2.96
C GLY A 54 -4.77 14.55 -3.35
N VAL A 55 -3.81 13.81 -2.78
CA VAL A 55 -3.44 12.45 -3.20
C VAL A 55 -3.49 11.47 -2.03
N LEU A 56 -4.15 10.33 -2.22
CA LEU A 56 -4.06 9.19 -1.33
C LEU A 56 -3.10 8.15 -1.91
N ALA A 57 -2.22 7.65 -1.07
CA ALA A 57 -1.31 6.56 -1.40
C ALA A 57 -1.38 5.48 -0.32
N LEU A 58 -1.43 4.22 -0.75
CA LEU A 58 -1.34 3.04 0.11
C LEU A 58 -0.08 2.27 -0.26
N SER A 59 0.77 2.03 0.73
CA SER A 59 1.87 1.08 0.64
C SER A 59 1.61 -0.13 1.52
N ASN A 60 2.47 -1.14 1.41
CA ASN A 60 2.52 -2.26 2.36
C ASN A 60 2.99 -1.84 3.78
N TYR A 61 3.31 -0.57 4.00
CA TYR A 61 3.79 -0.05 5.28
C TYR A 61 2.86 1.02 5.90
N ARG A 62 2.31 1.94 5.11
CA ARG A 62 1.53 3.09 5.57
C ARG A 62 0.42 3.50 4.60
N ILE A 63 -0.58 4.19 5.13
CA ILE A 63 -1.43 5.09 4.37
C ILE A 63 -0.80 6.48 4.42
N TYR A 64 -0.64 7.10 3.25
CA TYR A 64 -0.16 8.46 3.12
C TYR A 64 -1.23 9.30 2.43
N LEU A 65 -1.63 10.40 3.05
CA LEU A 65 -2.58 11.36 2.51
C LEU A 65 -1.89 12.70 2.36
N GLN A 66 -1.68 13.14 1.13
CA GLN A 66 -1.27 14.51 0.80
C GLN A 66 -2.53 15.35 0.61
N LEU A 67 -2.68 16.40 1.40
CA LEU A 67 -3.65 17.46 1.17
C LEU A 67 -2.91 18.74 0.72
N LYS A 68 -3.66 19.79 0.36
CA LYS A 68 -3.11 21.09 -0.09
C LYS A 68 -2.03 21.63 0.85
N ASP A 69 -2.34 21.76 2.14
CA ASP A 69 -1.47 22.43 3.12
C ASP A 69 -0.88 21.49 4.18
N THR A 70 -1.22 20.21 4.13
CA THR A 70 -0.82 19.24 5.15
C THR A 70 -0.70 17.83 4.57
N TYR A 71 -0.05 16.94 5.31
CA TYR A 71 -0.02 15.53 4.99
C TYR A 71 -0.16 14.67 6.24
N TYR A 72 -0.73 13.48 6.06
CA TYR A 72 -0.85 12.47 7.10
C TYR A 72 -0.09 11.23 6.67
N ASN A 73 0.79 10.76 7.54
CA ASN A 73 1.55 9.53 7.34
C ASN A 73 1.19 8.55 8.46
N ILE A 74 0.36 7.55 8.12
CA ILE A 74 -0.24 6.63 9.09
C ILE A 74 0.30 5.22 8.84
N PRO A 75 1.26 4.75 9.66
CA PRO A 75 1.72 3.36 9.60
C PRO A 75 0.55 2.38 9.79
N LEU A 76 0.49 1.34 8.96
CA LEU A 76 -0.57 0.33 9.01
C LEU A 76 -0.61 -0.44 10.35
N GLY A 77 0.49 -0.43 11.12
CA GLY A 77 0.52 -1.02 12.45
C GLY A 77 -0.24 -0.23 13.51
N LEU A 78 -0.45 1.07 13.28
CA LEU A 78 -1.22 1.95 14.17
C LEU A 78 -2.71 1.91 13.86
N ILE A 79 -3.12 1.48 12.67
CA ILE A 79 -4.52 1.48 12.27
C ILE A 79 -5.26 0.36 13.00
N GLU A 80 -6.35 0.74 13.66
CA GLU A 80 -7.26 -0.18 14.34
C GLU A 80 -8.49 -0.45 13.47
N VAL A 81 -9.05 0.61 12.88
CA VAL A 81 -10.29 0.54 12.12
C VAL A 81 -10.21 1.43 10.87
N ILE A 82 -10.74 0.93 9.76
CA ILE A 82 -11.00 1.72 8.56
C ILE A 82 -12.47 1.52 8.18
N GLU A 83 -13.22 2.62 8.15
CA GLU A 83 -14.64 2.64 7.82
C GLU A 83 -14.92 3.64 6.72
N VAL A 84 -15.92 3.36 5.90
CA VAL A 84 -16.49 4.35 4.99
C VAL A 84 -17.86 4.71 5.54
N ARG A 85 -17.93 5.90 6.14
CA ARG A 85 -19.12 6.33 6.91
C ARG A 85 -20.19 6.96 6.03
N GLU A 86 -19.79 7.65 4.97
CA GLU A 86 -20.66 8.31 4.01
C GLU A 86 -20.12 8.16 2.58
N ILE A 87 -20.85 8.61 1.55
CA ILE A 87 -20.50 8.40 0.13
C ILE A 87 -19.10 8.96 -0.22
N PHE A 88 -18.58 9.92 0.56
CA PHE A 88 -17.32 10.62 0.28
C PHE A 88 -16.31 10.64 1.42
N TYR A 89 -16.53 9.89 2.51
CA TYR A 89 -15.70 9.98 3.73
C TYR A 89 -15.08 8.65 4.14
N LEU A 90 -13.74 8.63 4.17
CA LEU A 90 -12.95 7.55 4.77
C LEU A 90 -12.58 7.92 6.21
N TYR A 91 -13.01 7.10 7.16
CA TYR A 91 -12.63 7.16 8.55
C TYR A 91 -11.50 6.17 8.84
N ILE A 92 -10.43 6.65 9.46
CA ILE A 92 -9.29 5.83 9.92
C ILE A 92 -9.11 6.08 11.41
N GLY A 93 -9.40 5.08 12.22
CA GLY A 93 -9.13 5.08 13.66
C GLY A 93 -7.79 4.42 13.96
N CYS A 94 -6.96 5.07 14.78
CA CYS A 94 -5.65 4.58 15.19
C CYS A 94 -5.63 4.20 16.68
N LYS A 95 -4.75 3.25 17.03
CA LYS A 95 -4.57 2.72 18.40
C LYS A 95 -4.08 3.76 19.41
N ASP A 96 -3.50 4.87 18.96
CA ASP A 96 -3.04 5.98 19.79
C ASP A 96 -4.15 6.99 20.11
N GLY A 97 -5.41 6.66 19.79
CA GLY A 97 -6.58 7.52 19.99
C GLY A 97 -6.71 8.63 18.95
N ARG A 98 -5.77 8.73 17.99
CA ARG A 98 -5.89 9.67 16.87
C ARG A 98 -6.84 9.08 15.84
N SER A 99 -7.74 9.91 15.31
CA SER A 99 -8.59 9.53 14.19
C SER A 99 -8.42 10.53 13.06
N LEU A 100 -8.39 10.01 11.83
CA LEU A 100 -8.42 10.81 10.61
C LEU A 100 -9.77 10.61 9.92
N SER A 101 -10.58 11.65 9.90
CA SER A 101 -11.91 11.67 9.28
C SER A 101 -11.99 12.55 8.03
N GLN A 102 -10.86 13.11 7.58
CA GLN A 102 -10.83 14.25 6.66
C GLN A 102 -10.66 13.89 5.18
N VAL A 103 -10.64 12.61 4.80
CA VAL A 103 -10.48 12.26 3.38
C VAL A 103 -11.81 12.52 2.66
N LYS A 104 -11.94 13.70 2.06
CA LYS A 104 -13.09 14.18 1.29
C LYS A 104 -12.92 13.96 -0.22
N ASP A 105 -14.04 13.94 -0.94
CA ASP A 105 -14.20 13.64 -2.37
C ASP A 105 -13.07 12.82 -2.95
N PHE A 106 -13.03 11.58 -2.51
CA PHE A 106 -12.32 10.58 -3.25
C PHE A 106 -13.01 10.45 -4.61
N THR A 107 -12.63 11.28 -5.58
CA THR A 107 -13.33 11.49 -6.87
C THR A 107 -13.34 10.26 -7.76
N GLY A 108 -12.79 9.13 -7.30
CA GLY A 108 -12.95 7.79 -7.87
C GLY A 108 -14.00 6.90 -7.19
N LEU A 109 -14.71 7.36 -6.14
CA LEU A 109 -15.59 6.54 -5.28
C LEU A 109 -17.08 6.76 -5.52
N TYR A 110 -17.55 6.51 -6.73
CA TYR A 110 -18.81 5.79 -6.79
C TYR A 110 -18.54 4.41 -6.19
N LYS A 111 -19.36 3.90 -5.27
CA LYS A 111 -19.22 2.56 -4.64
C LYS A 111 -19.00 1.39 -5.62
N CYS A 112 -19.13 1.64 -6.92
CA CYS A 112 -18.99 0.69 -8.03
C CYS A 112 -17.64 0.73 -8.76
N SER A 113 -16.69 1.61 -8.43
CA SER A 113 -15.39 1.58 -9.13
C SER A 113 -14.54 0.38 -8.67
N PRO A 114 -13.97 -0.43 -9.59
CA PRO A 114 -13.11 -1.56 -9.23
C PRO A 114 -11.94 -1.16 -8.32
N GLN A 115 -11.43 0.06 -8.49
CA GLN A 115 -10.28 0.61 -7.76
C GLN A 115 -10.59 0.80 -6.27
N TYR A 116 -11.79 1.26 -5.93
CA TYR A 116 -12.24 1.38 -4.54
C TYR A 116 -12.30 0.03 -3.82
N ARG A 117 -12.94 -0.94 -4.49
CA ARG A 117 -13.10 -2.29 -3.94
C ARG A 117 -11.73 -2.90 -3.71
N MET A 118 -10.75 -2.59 -4.57
CA MET A 118 -9.36 -2.98 -4.38
C MET A 118 -8.75 -2.31 -3.15
N PHE A 119 -8.82 -0.98 -3.02
CA PHE A 119 -8.30 -0.25 -1.86
C PHE A 119 -8.91 -0.76 -0.55
N TYR A 120 -10.24 -0.87 -0.46
CA TYR A 120 -10.90 -1.33 0.76
C TYR A 120 -10.56 -2.80 1.06
N LYS A 121 -10.60 -3.70 0.07
CA LYS A 121 -10.20 -5.09 0.26
C LYS A 121 -8.75 -5.18 0.70
N ARG A 122 -7.85 -4.42 0.09
CA ARG A 122 -6.41 -4.46 0.36
C ARG A 122 -6.13 -3.91 1.76
N SER A 123 -6.64 -2.73 2.08
CA SER A 123 -6.51 -2.11 3.40
C SER A 123 -7.11 -3.02 4.49
N SER A 124 -8.32 -3.54 4.29
CA SER A 124 -8.96 -4.49 5.21
C SER A 124 -8.17 -5.80 5.33
N TRP A 125 -7.64 -6.33 4.24
CA TRP A 125 -6.83 -7.55 4.25
C TRP A 125 -5.49 -7.35 4.95
N ILE A 126 -4.82 -6.22 4.76
CA ILE A 126 -3.56 -5.92 5.47
C ILE A 126 -3.82 -5.78 6.98
N ILE A 127 -4.89 -5.09 7.38
CA ILE A 127 -5.29 -4.97 8.79
C ILE A 127 -5.62 -6.35 9.37
N LYS A 128 -6.42 -7.17 8.66
CA LYS A 128 -6.79 -8.52 9.09
C LYS A 128 -5.59 -9.47 9.18
N ARG A 129 -4.65 -9.42 8.22
CA ARG A 129 -3.41 -10.21 8.28
C ARG A 129 -2.57 -9.86 9.49
N LYS A 130 -2.45 -8.57 9.80
CA LYS A 130 -1.73 -8.12 11.01
C LYS A 130 -2.44 -8.56 12.29
N ALA A 131 -3.78 -8.51 12.33
CA ALA A 131 -4.56 -9.00 13.46
C ALA A 131 -4.43 -10.53 13.67
N LEU A 132 -4.28 -11.31 12.60
CA LEU A 132 -4.12 -12.77 12.67
C LEU A 132 -2.68 -13.24 12.92
N ASN A 133 -1.69 -12.35 13.02
CA ASN A 133 -0.27 -12.70 13.24
C ASN A 133 0.28 -13.73 12.21
N ILE A 134 -0.26 -13.73 10.99
CA ILE A 134 0.20 -14.61 9.92
C ILE A 134 1.44 -13.95 9.31
N ARG A 135 2.61 -14.51 9.65
CA ARG A 135 3.92 -14.18 9.05
C ARG A 135 3.97 -14.58 7.59
#